data_AF-A0A969CJ86-F1
#
_entry.id   AF-A0A969CJ86-F1
#
_cell.length_a   1.000
_cell.length_b   1.000
_cell.length_c   1.000
_cell.angle_alpha   90.00
_cell.angle_beta   90.00
_cell.angle_gamma   90.00
#
_symmetry.space_group_name_H-M   'P 1'
#
loop_
_entity.id
_entity.type
_entity.pdbx_description
1 polymer ?
#
loop_
_entity_poly.entity_id
_entity_poly.type
_entity_poly.pdbx_seq_one_letter_code
_entity_poly.pdbx_strand_id
1 'polypeptide(L)' 'MPSKGSTNHPCSRSLEHVEWLIEKFTEPGSTVLDPFMGSGTTGIAALRRGRNFIGMEIEPNFYREAVIRLREG' A
#
# COMPACT_ATOMS: atom_id res chain seq x y z
N MET A 1 -19.38 3.87 -2.88
CA MET A 1 -19.51 3.05 -1.65
C MET A 1 -18.22 3.20 -0.86
N PRO A 2 -18.19 3.75 0.37
CA PRO A 2 -16.95 3.77 1.14
C PRO A 2 -16.66 2.35 1.67
N SER A 3 -15.55 1.77 1.24
CA SER A 3 -15.05 0.50 1.75
C SER A 3 -14.60 0.67 3.20
N LYS A 4 -15.11 -0.16 4.11
CA LYS A 4 -14.57 -0.32 5.47
C LYS A 4 -13.19 -1.00 5.39
N GLY A 5 -12.14 -0.21 5.18
CA GLY A 5 -10.77 -0.61 5.48
C GLY A 5 -10.47 -0.24 6.93
N SER A 6 -10.47 -1.20 7.83
CA SER A 6 -10.16 -1.02 9.25
C SER A 6 -8.67 -0.71 9.45
N THR A 7 -8.28 0.53 9.19
CA THR A 7 -6.99 1.05 9.67
C THR A 7 -7.28 2.34 10.41
N ASN A 8 -6.64 2.55 11.57
CA ASN A 8 -6.78 3.76 12.39
C ASN A 8 -6.24 5.02 11.69
N HIS A 9 -5.95 4.96 10.39
CA HIS A 9 -5.57 6.10 9.58
C HIS A 9 -6.81 6.71 8.91
N PRO A 10 -7.09 8.01 9.11
CA PRO A 10 -8.34 8.66 8.69
C PRO A 10 -8.57 8.67 7.17
N CYS A 11 -7.51 8.49 6.37
CA CYS A 11 -7.57 8.50 4.91
C CYS A 11 -7.08 7.18 4.28
N SER A 12 -7.64 6.04 4.70
CA SER A 12 -7.27 4.76 4.09
C SER A 12 -8.04 4.53 2.79
N ARG A 13 -7.31 4.38 1.67
CA ARG A 13 -7.90 3.94 0.40
C ARG A 13 -8.27 2.47 0.47
N SER A 14 -9.32 2.07 -0.26
CA SER A 14 -9.67 0.66 -0.40
C SER A 14 -8.53 -0.09 -1.07
N LEU A 15 -8.20 -1.28 -0.56
CA LEU A 15 -7.13 -2.09 -1.13
C LEU A 15 -7.44 -2.46 -2.60
N GLU A 16 -8.69 -2.83 -2.88
CA GLU A 16 -9.17 -3.18 -4.22
C GLU A 16 -8.96 -2.05 -5.23
N HIS A 17 -9.20 -0.79 -4.83
CA HIS A 17 -9.01 0.35 -5.72
C HIS A 17 -7.53 0.56 -6.02
N VAL A 18 -6.65 0.37 -5.04
CA VAL A 18 -5.21 0.52 -5.25
C VAL A 18 -4.65 -0.63 -6.10
N GLU A 19 -5.12 -1.86 -5.88
CA GLU A 19 -4.79 -3.00 -6.73
C GLU A 19 -5.19 -2.76 -8.19
N TRP A 20 -6.40 -2.25 -8.43
CA TRP A 20 -6.86 -1.90 -9.78
C TRP A 20 -5.99 -0.83 -10.45
N LEU A 21 -5.57 0.20 -9.71
CA LEU A 21 -4.65 1.22 -10.23
C LEU A 21 -3.29 0.63 -10.61
N ILE A 22 -2.73 -0.23 -9.76
CA ILE A 22 -1.46 -0.89 -10.01
C ILE A 22 -1.54 -1.78 -11.25
N GLU A 23 -2.61 -2.57 -11.38
CA GLU A 23 -2.83 -3.41 -12.56
C GLU A 23 -2.96 -2.59 -13.85
N LYS A 24 -3.63 -1.45 -13.78
CA LYS A 24 -3.88 -0.60 -14.95
C LYS A 24 -2.66 0.16 -15.44
N PHE A 25 -1.75 0.55 -14.53
CA PHE A 25 -0.67 1.48 -14.83
C PHE A 25 0.75 0.88 -14.73
N THR A 26 0.87 -0.40 -14.38
CA THR A 26 2.17 -1.06 -14.25
C THR A 26 2.12 -2.48 -14.78
N GLU A 27 3.26 -3.02 -15.22
CA GLU A 27 3.40 -4.42 -15.58
C GLU A 27 3.90 -5.25 -14.38
N PRO A 28 3.62 -6.57 -14.33
CA PRO A 28 4.27 -7.47 -13.37
C PRO A 28 5.81 -7.29 -13.37
N GLY A 29 6.42 -7.29 -12.19
CA GLY A 29 7.84 -7.02 -11.99
C GLY A 29 8.24 -5.54 -11.96
N SER A 30 7.33 -4.62 -12.31
CA SER A 30 7.58 -3.17 -12.18
C SER A 30 7.78 -2.77 -10.71
N THR A 31 8.44 -1.63 -10.48
CA THR A 31 8.61 -1.06 -9.14
C THR A 31 7.63 0.07 -8.91
N VAL A 32 6.83 -0.04 -7.85
CA VAL A 32 5.91 1.00 -7.38
C VAL A 32 6.56 1.79 -6.25
N LEU A 33 6.63 3.11 -6.40
CA LEU A 33 7.12 4.03 -5.37
C LEU A 33 5.94 4.76 -4.72
N ASP A 34 5.86 4.70 -3.39
CA ASP A 34 4.93 5.53 -2.61
C ASP A 34 5.71 6.36 -1.57
N PRO A 35 5.94 7.66 -1.81
CA PRO A 35 6.70 8.51 -0.90
C PRO A 35 5.95 8.88 0.38
N PHE A 36 4.65 8.56 0.47
CA PHE A 36 3.78 8.86 1.61
C PHE A 36 2.95 7.61 1.95
N MET A 37 3.63 6.49 2.17
CA MET A 37 2.99 5.18 2.19
C MET A 37 1.95 5.01 3.31
N GLY A 38 1.99 5.86 4.35
CA GLY A 38 1.03 5.83 5.45
C GLY A 38 0.99 4.44 6.08
N SER A 39 -0.16 3.79 6.01
CA SER A 39 -0.36 2.45 6.57
C SER A 39 0.16 1.31 5.69
N GLY A 40 0.73 1.59 4.51
CA GLY A 40 1.36 0.60 3.63
C GLY A 40 0.43 -0.07 2.61
N THR A 41 -0.81 0.40 2.45
CA THR A 41 -1.80 -0.19 1.52
C THR A 41 -1.29 -0.31 0.09
N THR A 42 -0.57 0.70 -0.41
CA THR A 42 0.02 0.69 -1.77
C THR A 42 1.04 -0.44 -1.94
N GLY A 43 1.85 -0.70 -0.93
CA GLY A 43 2.84 -1.77 -0.98
C GLY A 43 2.21 -3.15 -0.93
N ILE A 44 1.20 -3.35 -0.09
CA ILE A 44 0.46 -4.63 -0.04
C ILE A 44 -0.18 -4.91 -1.40
N ALA A 45 -0.81 -3.90 -2.00
CA ALA A 45 -1.41 -4.02 -3.33
C ALA A 45 -0.36 -4.33 -4.40
N ALA A 46 0.81 -3.68 -4.37
CA ALA A 46 1.91 -3.93 -5.31
C ALA A 46 2.41 -5.37 -5.21
N LEU A 47 2.72 -5.84 -4.00
CA LEU A 47 3.25 -7.17 -3.75
C LEU A 47 2.25 -8.26 -4.17
N ARG A 48 0.97 -8.12 -3.82
CA ARG A 48 -0.09 -9.07 -4.22
C ARG A 48 -0.27 -9.19 -5.72
N ARG A 49 0.02 -8.11 -6.45
CA ARG A 49 -0.04 -8.08 -7.92
C ARG A 49 1.31 -8.42 -8.55
N GLY A 50 2.31 -8.86 -7.80
CA GLY A 50 3.62 -9.26 -8.34
C GLY A 50 4.46 -8.08 -8.83
N ARG A 51 4.33 -6.91 -8.19
CA ARG A 51 5.21 -5.74 -8.39
C ARG A 51 6.17 -5.62 -7.19
N ASN A 52 7.31 -5.00 -7.44
CA ASN A 52 8.21 -4.55 -6.37
C ASN A 52 7.66 -3.26 -5.74
N PHE A 53 8.03 -2.97 -4.49
CA PHE A 53 7.56 -1.79 -3.78
C PHE A 53 8.68 -1.07 -3.03
N ILE A 54 8.67 0.26 -3.10
CA ILE A 54 9.50 1.15 -2.29
C ILE A 54 8.57 2.17 -1.63
N GLY A 55 8.65 2.28 -0.30
CA GLY A 55 7.80 3.16 0.49
C GLY A 55 8.57 4.04 1.45
N MET A 56 8.12 5.27 1.63
CA MET A 56 8.62 6.20 2.66
C MET A 56 7.46 6.70 3.52
N GLU A 57 7.71 6.84 4.81
CA GLU A 57 6.78 7.43 5.78
C GLU A 57 7.59 8.21 6.81
N ILE A 58 7.17 9.43 7.11
CA ILE A 58 7.89 10.34 8.00
C ILE A 58 7.56 10.07 9.46
N GLU A 59 6.32 9.67 9.74
CA GLU A 59 5.85 9.40 11.10
C GLU A 59 6.29 7.99 11.56
N PRO A 60 7.19 7.86 12.55
CA PRO A 60 7.78 6.58 12.91
C PRO A 60 6.78 5.52 13.37
N ASN A 61 5.65 5.94 13.94
CA ASN A 61 4.59 5.04 14.37
C ASN A 61 3.87 4.42 13.17
N PHE A 62 3.47 5.23 12.18
CA PHE A 62 2.84 4.73 10.95
C PHE A 62 3.82 3.90 10.12
N TYR A 63 5.09 4.30 10.06
CA TYR A 63 6.12 3.51 9.40
C TYR A 63 6.22 2.10 9.99
N ARG A 64 6.27 1.97 11.33
CA ARG A 64 6.34 0.67 12.01
C ARG A 64 5.12 -0.20 11.71
N GLU A 65 3.93 0.36 11.79
CA GLU A 65 2.69 -0.35 11.47
C GLU A 65 2.67 -0.83 10.01
N ALA A 66 3.08 0.02 9.07
CA ALA A 66 3.16 -0.33 7.65
C ALA A 66 4.15 -1.48 7.38
N VAL A 67 5.33 -1.45 8.00
CA VAL A 67 6.36 -2.49 7.84
C VAL A 67 5.88 -3.85 8.36
N ILE A 68 5.16 -3.89 9.49
CA ILE A 68 4.59 -5.13 10.01
C ILE A 68 3.60 -5.70 8.98
N ARG A 69 2.66 -4.87 8.51
CA ARG A 69 1.65 -5.29 7.53
C ARG A 69 2.26 -5.76 6.20
N LEU A 70 3.32 -5.12 5.73
CA LEU A 70 4.02 -5.50 4.49
C LEU A 70 4.79 -6.82 4.61
N ARG A 71 5.11 -7.27 5.82
CA ARG A 71 5.77 -8.58 6.06
C ARG A 71 4.78 -9.72 6.22
N GLU A 72 3.55 -9.41 6.63
CA GLU A 72 2.48 -10.38 6.82
C GLU A 72 1.65 -10.65 5.55
N GLY A 73 1.61 -9.68 4.62
CA GLY A 73 0.81 -9.72 3.39
C GLY A 73 1.61 -10.12 2.16
#